data_AF-A0A8J5M6V4-F1
#
_entry.id   AF-A0A8J5M6V4-F1
#
_cell.length_a   1.000
_cell.length_b   1.000
_cell.length_c   1.000
_cell.angle_alpha   90.00
_cell.angle_beta   90.00
_cell.angle_gamma   90.00
#
_symmetry.space_group_name_H-M   'P 1'
#
loop_
_entity.id
_entity.type
_entity.pdbx_description
1 polymer ?
#
loop_
_entity_poly.entity_id
_entity_poly.type
_entity_poly.pdbx_seq_one_letter_code
_entity_poly.pdbx_strand_id
1 'polypeptide(L)'
;MAKNKGHEVVYTPPYHSDLQPIEVVWAIVKGKVGQQYSTTTTFADILPRLESEFANLKPKSVQGCINAANKQLMQLKKHLEAMDDCDESSSEGELSGVE
;
A
#
# COMPACT_ATOMS: atom_id res chain seq x y z
N MET A 1 10.32 0.41 22.77
CA MET A 1 9.22 0.25 21.78
C MET A 1 8.85 1.60 21.17
N ALA A 2 8.11 1.64 20.06
CA ALA A 2 7.74 2.87 19.32
C ALA A 2 7.08 3.95 20.20
N LYS A 3 6.16 3.54 21.08
CA LYS A 3 5.49 4.42 22.04
C LYS A 3 6.45 5.18 22.96
N ASN A 4 7.54 4.54 23.41
CA ASN A 4 8.55 5.17 24.27
C ASN A 4 9.34 6.26 23.55
N LYS A 5 9.27 6.32 22.22
CA LYS A 5 9.88 7.36 21.38
C LYS A 5 8.86 8.38 20.88
N GLY A 6 7.61 8.35 21.37
CA GLY A 6 6.55 9.26 20.95
C GLY A 6 5.96 8.95 19.56
N HIS A 7 6.13 7.71 19.06
CA HIS A 7 5.55 7.29 17.79
C HIS A 7 4.28 6.45 18.01
N GLU A 8 3.25 6.75 17.23
CA GLU A 8 2.06 5.93 17.08
C GLU A 8 2.30 4.81 16.05
N VAL A 9 1.78 3.62 16.34
CA VAL A 9 1.83 2.49 15.41
C VAL A 9 0.47 2.37 14.73
N VAL A 10 0.46 2.48 13.41
CA VAL A 10 -0.72 2.29 12.58
C VAL A 10 -0.64 0.91 11.92
N TYR A 11 -1.77 0.21 11.87
CA TYR A 11 -1.88 -1.11 11.28
C TYR A 11 -2.66 -1.04 9.97
N THR A 12 -2.15 -1.72 8.95
CA THR A 12 -2.89 -1.97 7.71
C THR A 12 -3.62 -3.30 7.81
N PRO A 13 -4.82 -3.44 7.21
CA PRO A 13 -5.49 -4.73 7.07
C PRO A 13 -4.60 -5.77 6.37
N PRO A 14 -4.81 -7.08 6.64
CA PRO A 14 -4.05 -8.13 5.98
C PRO A 14 -4.28 -8.12 4.46
N TYR A 15 -3.28 -8.56 3.70
CA TYR A 15 -3.29 -8.61 2.22
C TYR A 15 -3.38 -7.26 1.48
N HIS A 16 -3.27 -6.15 2.20
CA HIS A 16 -3.27 -4.79 1.63
C HIS A 16 -1.88 -4.14 1.67
N SER A 17 -0.92 -4.73 0.97
CA SER A 17 0.44 -4.16 0.83
C SER A 17 0.43 -2.84 0.04
N ASP A 18 -0.60 -2.59 -0.75
CA ASP A 18 -0.87 -1.35 -1.47
C ASP A 18 -1.19 -0.17 -0.54
N LEU A 19 -1.61 -0.44 0.70
CA LEU A 19 -1.78 0.57 1.76
C LEU A 19 -0.48 0.88 2.50
N GLN A 20 0.63 0.22 2.17
CA GLN A 20 1.94 0.42 2.79
C GLN A 20 2.87 1.12 1.80
N PRO A 21 3.07 2.45 1.89
CA PRO A 21 3.86 3.21 0.90
C PRO A 21 5.29 2.67 0.68
N ILE A 22 5.88 2.06 1.71
CA ILE A 22 7.22 1.46 1.63
C ILE A 22 7.29 0.30 0.62
N GLU A 23 6.21 -0.45 0.43
CA GLU A 23 6.14 -1.53 -0.56
C GLU A 23 6.21 -0.97 -1.99
N VAL A 24 5.60 0.20 -2.23
CA VAL A 24 5.69 0.90 -3.52
C VAL A 24 7.10 1.47 -3.74
N VAL A 25 7.74 1.99 -2.69
CA VAL A 25 9.16 2.40 -2.75
C VAL A 25 10.04 1.22 -3.14
N TRP A 26 9.83 0.05 -2.51
CA TRP A 26 10.55 -1.17 -2.86
C TRP A 26 10.28 -1.63 -4.28
N ALA A 27 9.05 -1.51 -4.79
CA ALA A 27 8.73 -1.83 -6.17
C ALA A 27 9.52 -0.95 -7.16
N ILE A 28 9.64 0.35 -6.88
CA ILE A 28 10.44 1.28 -7.69
C ILE A 28 11.92 0.88 -7.67
N VAL A 29 12.50 0.69 -6.48
CA VAL A 29 13.93 0.39 -6.34
C VAL A 29 14.27 -0.96 -6.97
N LYS A 30 13.52 -2.02 -6.65
CA LYS A 30 13.72 -3.35 -7.24
C LYS A 30 13.54 -3.33 -8.75
N GLY A 31 12.56 -2.57 -9.26
CA GLY A 31 12.34 -2.42 -10.69
C GLY A 31 13.56 -1.85 -11.41
N LYS A 32 14.18 -0.81 -10.84
CA LYS A 32 15.39 -0.20 -11.42
C LYS A 32 16.64 -1.08 -11.29
N VAL A 33 16.85 -1.73 -10.15
CA VAL A 33 17.95 -2.69 -10.00
C VAL A 33 17.78 -3.87 -10.96
N GLY A 34 16.56 -4.36 -11.13
CA GLY A 34 16.22 -5.42 -12.07
C GLY A 34 16.47 -5.04 -13.53
N GLN A 35 16.28 -3.77 -13.91
CA GLN A 35 16.61 -3.26 -15.25
C GLN A 35 18.11 -3.28 -15.55
N GLN A 36 18.97 -3.31 -14.53
CA GLN A 36 20.43 -3.41 -14.67
C GLN A 36 20.91 -4.86 -14.78
N TYR A 37 20.01 -5.84 -14.80
CA TYR A 37 20.36 -7.26 -14.87
C TYR A 37 21.12 -7.61 -16.15
N SER A 38 22.15 -8.42 -15.98
CA SER A 38 22.90 -9.09 -17.04
C SER A 38 23.12 -10.54 -16.66
N THR A 39 23.46 -11.40 -17.64
CA THR A 39 23.80 -12.82 -17.40
C THR A 39 25.01 -13.03 -16.48
N THR A 40 25.82 -12.00 -16.27
CA THR A 40 26.99 -12.00 -15.39
C THR A 40 26.73 -11.36 -14.02
N THR A 41 25.50 -10.88 -13.77
CA THR A 41 25.15 -10.25 -12.50
C THR A 41 25.23 -11.26 -11.35
N THR A 42 25.95 -10.88 -10.30
CA THR A 42 26.13 -11.66 -9.08
C THR A 42 25.41 -11.00 -7.91
N PHE A 43 25.26 -11.72 -6.80
CA PHE A 43 24.71 -11.15 -5.57
C PHE A 43 25.54 -9.98 -5.03
N ALA A 44 26.86 -10.00 -5.23
CA ALA A 44 27.76 -8.92 -4.83
C ALA A 44 27.47 -7.60 -5.57
N ASP A 45 26.93 -7.67 -6.79
CA ASP A 45 26.54 -6.51 -7.57
C ASP A 45 25.22 -5.88 -7.07
N ILE A 46 24.39 -6.63 -6.33
CA ILE A 46 23.04 -6.18 -5.96
C ILE A 46 23.08 -5.08 -4.90
N LEU A 47 23.93 -5.23 -3.88
CA LEU A 47 24.04 -4.25 -2.80
C LEU A 47 24.42 -2.83 -3.29
N PRO A 48 25.50 -2.63 -4.07
CA PRO A 48 25.86 -1.29 -4.54
C PRO A 48 24.80 -0.70 -5.49
N ARG A 49 24.09 -1.54 -6.26
CA ARG A 49 22.99 -1.07 -7.11
C ARG A 49 21.80 -0.62 -6.26
N LEU A 50 21.45 -1.34 -5.20
CA LEU A 50 20.41 -0.92 -4.25
C LEU A 50 20.76 0.41 -3.59
N GLU A 51 21.98 0.56 -3.08
CA GLU A 51 22.45 1.81 -2.46
C GLU A 51 22.37 2.98 -3.43
N SER A 52 22.83 2.79 -4.67
CA SER A 52 22.74 3.79 -5.74
C SER A 52 21.28 4.17 -6.05
N GLU A 53 20.38 3.19 -6.15
CA GLU A 53 18.97 3.48 -6.46
C GLU A 53 18.22 4.14 -5.31
N PHE A 54 18.55 3.83 -4.06
CA PHE A 54 18.03 4.54 -2.90
C PHE A 54 18.56 5.98 -2.83
N ALA A 55 19.85 6.21 -3.10
CA ALA A 55 20.43 7.55 -3.16
C ALA A 55 19.80 8.43 -4.24
N ASN A 56 19.38 7.82 -5.36
CA ASN A 56 18.70 8.50 -6.46
C ASN A 56 17.19 8.67 -6.26
N LEU A 57 16.61 8.14 -5.17
CA LEU A 57 15.19 8.25 -4.90
C LEU A 57 14.85 9.69 -4.47
N LYS A 58 13.97 10.35 -5.22
CA LYS A 58 13.61 11.75 -4.98
C LYS A 58 12.53 11.85 -3.89
N PRO A 59 12.54 12.91 -3.05
CA PRO A 59 11.45 13.16 -2.10
C PRO A 59 10.07 13.17 -2.74
N LYS A 60 9.95 13.73 -3.97
CA LYS A 60 8.71 13.74 -4.74
C LYS A 60 8.22 12.32 -5.11
N SER A 61 9.14 11.39 -5.36
CA SER A 61 8.79 9.98 -5.61
C SER A 61 8.20 9.33 -4.36
N VAL A 62 8.81 9.55 -3.20
CA VAL A 62 8.30 9.06 -1.90
C VAL A 62 6.92 9.66 -1.60
N GLN A 63 6.74 10.96 -1.82
CA GLN A 63 5.44 11.60 -1.67
C GLN A 63 4.39 10.99 -2.63
N GLY A 64 4.79 10.67 -3.86
CA GLY A 64 3.95 9.95 -4.82
C GLY A 64 3.50 8.58 -4.29
N CYS A 65 4.40 7.82 -3.66
CA CYS A 65 4.07 6.53 -3.02
C CYS A 65 3.05 6.70 -1.88
N ILE A 66 3.22 7.72 -1.04
CA ILE A 66 2.26 8.04 0.03
C ILE A 66 0.89 8.37 -0.56
N ASN A 67 0.86 9.21 -1.60
CA ASN A 67 -0.38 9.59 -2.26
C ASN A 67 -1.08 8.39 -2.91
N ALA A 68 -0.32 7.45 -3.47
CA ALA A 68 -0.86 6.22 -4.06
C ALA A 68 -1.54 5.34 -2.99
N ALA A 69 -0.89 5.12 -1.84
CA ALA A 69 -1.48 4.37 -0.73
C ALA A 69 -2.73 5.07 -0.17
N ASN A 70 -2.69 6.40 0.01
CA ASN A 70 -3.86 7.16 0.44
C ASN A 70 -5.03 7.06 -0.54
N LYS A 71 -4.75 7.01 -1.85
CA LYS A 71 -5.80 6.80 -2.85
C LYS A 71 -6.45 5.44 -2.69
N GLN A 72 -5.67 4.37 -2.49
CA GLN A 72 -6.20 3.02 -2.23
C GLN A 72 -7.03 3.00 -0.94
N LEU A 73 -6.56 3.67 0.12
CA LEU A 73 -7.29 3.79 1.38
C LEU A 73 -8.67 4.43 1.19
N MET A 74 -8.74 5.53 0.44
CA MET A 74 -10.01 6.21 0.15
C MET A 74 -10.94 5.36 -0.72
N GLN A 75 -10.40 4.57 -1.65
CA GLN A 75 -11.19 3.63 -2.45
C GLN A 75 -11.77 2.51 -1.59
N LEU A 76 -10.96 1.93 -0.70
CA LEU A 76 -11.40 0.91 0.24
C LEU A 76 -12.48 1.45 1.17
N LYS A 77 -12.27 2.64 1.75
CA LYS A 77 -13.25 3.31 2.59
C LYS A 77 -14.59 3.47 1.86
N LYS A 78 -14.57 4.02 0.63
CA LYS A 78 -15.78 4.20 -0.17
C LYS A 78 -16.50 2.88 -0.45
N HIS A 79 -15.75 1.80 -0.68
CA HIS A 79 -16.34 0.50 -0.93
C HIS A 79 -17.06 -0.04 0.30
N LEU A 80 -16.46 0.10 1.49
CA LEU A 80 -17.07 -0.31 2.75
C LEU A 80 -18.37 0.47 3.03
N GLU A 81 -18.33 1.80 2.90
CA GLU A 81 -19.51 2.66 3.07
C GLU A 81 -20.67 2.24 2.13
N ALA A 82 -20.36 1.92 0.87
CA ALA A 82 -21.37 1.47 -0.08
C ALA A 82 -21.95 0.08 0.24
N MET A 83 -21.18 -0.80 0.88
CA MET A 83 -21.67 -2.11 1.31
C MET A 83 -22.62 -1.98 2.51
N ASP A 84 -22.26 -1.12 3.47
CA ASP A 84 -23.08 -0.86 4.64
C ASP A 84 -24.46 -0.27 4.25
N ASP A 85 -24.49 0.67 3.31
CA ASP A 85 -25.74 1.26 2.78
C ASP A 85 -26.66 0.23 2.07
N CYS A 86 -26.07 -0.77 1.39
CA CYS A 86 -26.83 -1.80 0.68
C CYS A 86 -27.46 -2.84 1.61
N ASP A 87 -26.78 -3.20 2.70
CA ASP A 87 -27.30 -4.16 3.68
C ASP A 87 -28.49 -3.60 4.48
N GLU A 88 -28.51 -2.28 4.75
CA GLU A 88 -29.62 -1.62 5.44
C GLU A 88 -30.90 -1.61 4.59
N SER A 89 -30.78 -1.48 3.26
CA SER A 89 -31.92 -1.51 2.32
C SER A 89 -32.57 -2.90 2.14
N SER A 90 -31.87 -3.97 2.53
CA SER A 90 -32.37 -5.35 2.36
C SER A 90 -33.16 -5.87 3.57
N SER A 91 -33.08 -5.19 4.73
CA SER A 91 -33.85 -5.58 5.92
C SER A 91 -35.26 -4.96 6.01
N GLU A 92 -35.60 -3.97 5.19
CA GLU A 92 -36.93 -3.32 5.22
C GLU A 92 -38.01 -4.08 4.40
N GLY A 93 -37.66 -5.19 3.74
CA GLY A 93 -38.54 -5.91 2.80
C GLY A 93 -39.31 -7.13 3.33
N GLU A 94 -39.07 -7.61 4.56
CA GLU A 94 -39.61 -8.92 5.04
C GLU A 94 -40.77 -8.83 6.05
N LEU A 95 -41.39 -7.65 6.26
CA LEU A 95 -42.54 -7.48 7.18
C LEU A 95 -43.78 -6.88 6.49
N SER A 96 -44.25 -7.48 5.39
CA SER A 96 -45.63 -7.28 4.95
C SER A 96 -46.14 -8.44 4.10
N GLY A 97 -46.70 -9.48 4.74
CA GLY A 97 -47.28 -10.57 3.96
C GLY A 97 -47.76 -11.79 4.76
N VAL A 98 -48.46 -11.60 5.88
CA VAL A 98 -49.34 -12.64 6.45
C VAL A 98 -50.61 -12.00 6.99
N GLU A 99 -51.62 -11.86 6.13
CA GLU A 99 -53.05 -11.87 6.52
C GLU A 99 -53.72 -13.07 5.86
#